data_AF-Q8SPL2-F1
#
_entry.id   AF-Q8SPL2-F1
#
_cell.length_a   1.000
_cell.length_b   1.000
_cell.length_c   1.000
_cell.angle_alpha   90.00
_cell.angle_beta   90.00
_cell.angle_gamma   90.00
#
_symmetry.space_group_name_H-M   'P 1'
#
loop_
_entity.id
_entity.type
_entity.pdbx_description
1 polymer ?
#
loop_
_entity_poly.entity_id
_entity_poly.type
_entity_poly.pdbx_seq_one_letter_code
_entity_poly.pdbx_strand_id
1 'polypeptide(L)' 'PGNYKKPKLLYCSNGGHFLRILPDGTVDGTRDRSDQHIQLQLSAESVGEVYIKSTETGQFLA' A
#
# COMPACT_ATOMS: atom_id res chain seq x y z
N PRO A 1 -0.72 -19.82 -4.34
CA PRO A 1 -1.63 -18.76 -3.80
C PRO A 1 -0.82 -17.58 -3.25
N GLY A 2 -1.13 -16.35 -3.67
CA GLY A 2 -0.39 -15.16 -3.22
C GLY A 2 -0.51 -14.95 -1.70
N ASN A 3 0.58 -14.53 -1.06
CA ASN A 3 0.62 -14.29 0.39
C ASN A 3 0.02 -12.91 0.73
N TYR A 4 -1.31 -12.82 0.66
CA TYR A 4 -2.10 -11.60 0.89
C TYR A 4 -2.69 -11.51 2.31
N LYS A 5 -2.40 -12.45 3.21
CA LYS A 5 -3.03 -12.47 4.56
C LYS A 5 -2.55 -11.36 5.50
N LYS A 6 -1.37 -10.79 5.24
CA LYS A 6 -0.76 -9.75 6.07
C LYS A 6 -0.54 -8.48 5.25
N PRO A 7 -0.67 -7.29 5.85
CA PRO A 7 -0.28 -6.04 5.22
C PRO A 7 1.17 -6.06 4.72
N LYS A 8 1.44 -5.22 3.72
CA LYS A 8 2.72 -5.10 3.03
C LYS A 8 3.11 -3.63 2.95
N LEU A 9 4.43 -3.41 2.89
CA LEU A 9 5.01 -2.15 2.46
C LEU A 9 5.42 -2.31 0.99
N LEU A 10 4.96 -1.43 0.11
CA LEU A 10 5.37 -1.42 -1.29
C LEU A 10 6.54 -0.46 -1.47
N TYR A 11 7.75 -1.02 -1.54
CA TYR A 11 8.99 -0.26 -1.71
C TYR A 11 9.29 -0.03 -3.20
N CYS A 12 9.41 1.23 -3.58
CA CYS A 12 9.83 1.68 -4.89
C CYS A 12 11.36 1.78 -4.93
N SER A 13 12.00 0.95 -5.77
CA SER A 13 13.45 1.00 -6.00
C SER A 13 13.91 2.31 -6.65
N ASN A 14 13.01 3.03 -7.31
CA ASN A 14 13.28 4.37 -7.83
C ASN A 14 13.26 5.41 -6.70
N GLY A 15 14.40 5.59 -6.04
CA GLY A 15 14.59 6.61 -5.01
C GLY A 15 14.27 6.16 -3.57
N GLY A 16 13.84 4.91 -3.39
CA GLY A 16 13.76 4.25 -2.08
C GLY A 16 12.59 4.69 -1.21
N HIS A 17 11.42 4.92 -1.82
CA HIS A 17 10.21 5.33 -1.11
C HIS A 17 9.27 4.15 -0.89
N PHE A 18 8.51 4.17 0.20
CA PHE A 18 7.32 3.34 0.40
C PHE A 18 6.10 4.09 -0.12
N LEU A 19 5.25 3.39 -0.88
CA LEU A 19 3.95 3.91 -1.32
C LEU A 19 3.09 4.27 -0.10
N ARG A 20 2.54 5.49 -0.10
CA ARG A 20 1.73 6.03 1.00
C ARG A 20 0.40 6.55 0.48
N ILE A 21 -0.68 6.25 1.22
CA ILE A 21 -2.04 6.74 0.92
C ILE A 21 -2.51 7.54 2.14
N LEU A 22 -2.59 8.86 1.99
CA LEU A 22 -2.92 9.78 3.08
C LEU A 22 -4.45 9.88 3.31
N PRO A 23 -4.90 10.36 4.49
CA PRO A 23 -6.32 10.51 4.82
C PRO A 23 -7.12 11.41 3.88
N ASP A 24 -6.46 12.39 3.23
CA ASP A 24 -7.07 13.31 2.26
C ASP A 24 -7.18 12.72 0.84
N GLY A 25 -6.71 11.49 0.64
CA GLY A 25 -6.68 10.81 -0.67
C GLY A 25 -5.40 11.07 -1.47
N THR A 26 -4.48 11.91 -0.98
CA THR A 26 -3.18 12.11 -1.62
C THR A 26 -2.39 10.79 -1.63
N VAL A 27 -1.83 10.46 -2.79
CA VAL A 27 -0.94 9.30 -2.96
C VAL A 27 0.46 9.81 -3.28
N ASP A 28 1.43 9.46 -2.44
CA ASP A 28 2.83 9.86 -2.60
C ASP A 28 3.78 8.74 -2.13
N GLY A 29 5.06 9.10 -1.92
CA GLY A 29 6.06 8.20 -1.38
C GLY A 29 6.83 8.82 -0.21
N THR A 30 7.13 8.01 0.81
CA THR A 30 7.96 8.41 1.96
C THR A 30 9.15 7.48 2.15
N ARG A 31 10.27 7.99 2.67
CA ARG A 31 11.41 7.16 3.10
C ARG A 31 11.31 6.72 4.56
N ASP A 32 10.38 7.31 5.31
CA ASP A 32 10.13 6.94 6.69
C ASP A 32 9.41 5.59 6.77
N ARG A 33 10.13 4.56 7.21
CA ARG A 33 9.61 3.21 7.37
C ARG A 33 8.63 3.08 8.56
N SER A 34 8.58 4.08 9.43
CA SER A 34 7.69 4.09 10.60
C SER A 34 6.37 4.82 10.35
N ASP A 35 6.18 5.41 9.17
CA ASP A 35 4.93 6.07 8.79
C ASP A 35 3.74 5.08 8.91
N GLN A 36 2.61 5.57 9.41
CA GLN A 36 1.42 4.73 9.63
C GLN A 36 0.65 4.47 8.33
N HIS A 37 0.78 5.36 7.34
CA HIS A 37 0.00 5.35 6.10
C HIS A 37 0.65 4.53 4.96
N ILE A 38 1.73 3.79 5.24
CA ILE A 38 2.42 2.92 4.27
C ILE A 38 2.06 1.43 4.42
N GLN A 39 1.24 1.08 5.42
CA GLN A 39 0.75 -0.28 5.61
C GLN A 39 -0.42 -0.54 4.66
N LEU A 40 -0.20 -1.43 3.68
CA LEU A 40 -1.15 -1.68 2.60
C LEU A 40 -1.62 -3.14 2.62
N GLN A 41 -2.93 -3.33 2.66
CA GLN A 41 -3.58 -4.62 2.51
C GLN A 41 -3.81 -4.88 1.02
N LEU A 42 -3.20 -5.94 0.49
CA LEU A 42 -3.46 -6.42 -0.86
C LEU A 42 -4.55 -7.50 -0.80
N SER A 43 -5.50 -7.48 -1.74
CA SER A 43 -6.49 -8.55 -1.89
C SER A 43 -6.59 -8.94 -3.36
N ALA A 44 -6.49 -10.24 -3.65
CA ALA A 44 -6.66 -10.75 -4.99
C ALA A 44 -8.14 -10.84 -5.34
N GLU A 45 -8.50 -10.28 -6.49
CA GLU A 45 -9.83 -10.41 -7.08
C GLU A 45 -9.85 -11.59 -8.06
N SER A 46 -8.92 -11.59 -9.01
CA SER A 46 -8.70 -12.63 -10.02
C SER A 46 -7.21 -12.95 -10.16
N VAL A 47 -6.88 -13.92 -11.02
CA VAL A 47 -5.47 -14.28 -11.27
C VAL A 47 -4.74 -13.09 -11.90
N GLY A 48 -3.78 -12.54 -11.15
CA GLY A 48 -2.99 -11.38 -11.59
C GLY A 48 -3.62 -10.02 -11.26
N GLU A 49 -4.79 -9.99 -10.64
CA GLU A 49 -5.52 -8.75 -10.31
C GLU A 49 -5.62 -8.56 -8.80
N VAL A 50 -5.33 -7.35 -8.33
CA VAL A 50 -5.38 -7.01 -6.91
C VAL A 50 -5.98 -5.63 -6.67
N TYR A 51 -6.66 -5.48 -5.55
CA TYR A 51 -6.88 -4.20 -4.91
C TYR A 51 -5.76 -3.91 -3.90
N ILE A 52 -5.43 -2.63 -3.74
CA ILE A 52 -4.47 -2.13 -2.75
C ILE A 52 -5.21 -1.14 -1.85
N LYS A 53 -5.31 -1.48 -0.56
CA LYS A 53 -6.07 -0.73 0.43
C LYS A 53 -5.18 -0.26 1.58
N SER A 54 -5.26 1.01 1.96
CA SER A 54 -4.64 1.51 3.19
C SER A 54 -5.26 0.83 4.41
N THR A 55 -4.44 0.28 5.30
CA THR A 55 -4.95 -0.31 6.55
C THR A 55 -5.42 0.76 7.53
N GLU A 56 -4.87 1.97 7.45
CA GLU A 56 -5.17 3.07 8.37
C GLU A 56 -6.48 3.77 8.01
N THR A 57 -6.67 4.08 6.72
CA THR A 57 -7.81 4.90 6.26
C THR A 57 -8.90 4.08 5.57
N GLY A 58 -8.60 2.85 5.20
CA GLY A 58 -9.50 2.01 4.41
C GLY A 58 -9.67 2.45 2.95
N GLN A 59 -8.95 3.48 2.51
CA GLN A 59 -9.00 3.97 1.13
C GLN A 59 -8.29 3.00 0.18
N PHE A 60 -8.81 2.88 -1.04
CA PHE A 60 -8.22 2.09 -2.11
C PHE A 60 -7.40 2.99 -3.03
N LEU A 61 -6.28 2.47 -3.55
CA LEU A 61 -5.56 3.12 -4.63
C LEU A 61 -6.40 3.10 -5.92
N ALA A 62 -6.47 4.24 -6.62
CA ALA A 62 -7.23 4.43 -7.85
C ALA A 62 -6.45 5.28 -8.86
#